data_AF-A0A8R2D737-F1
#
_entry.id   AF-A0A8R2D737-F1
#
_cell.length_a   1.000
_cell.length_b   1.000
_cell.length_c   1.000
_cell.angle_alpha   90.00
_cell.angle_beta   90.00
_cell.angle_gamma   90.00
#
_symmetry.space_group_name_H-M   'P 1'
#
loop_
_entity.id
_entity.type
_entity.pdbx_description
1 polymer ?
#
loop_
_entity_poly.entity_id
_entity_poly.type
_entity_poly.pdbx_seq_one_letter_code
_entity_poly.pdbx_strand_id
1 'polypeptide(L)'
;MVAFGIGGLILLYPSLHLVLKIAGSLYLLWLAWKIATAEYEKLETEDANVKQMPFWQGGLLQLINPKAWLMALGAVASFSLAGDAYLHSVIAISIGMALVNVVSGVIWMGFGSLIGRLLRSPRAWKIFNLAMGALTAACVLLIWR
;
A
#
# COMPACT_ATOMS: atom_id res chain seq x y z
N MET A 1 17.45 2.43 13.26
CA MET A 1 17.16 3.48 14.26
C MET A 1 15.73 4.01 14.20
N VAL A 2 15.09 4.19 13.03
CA VAL A 2 13.64 4.48 12.96
C VAL A 2 12.77 3.28 13.43
N ALA A 3 13.24 2.04 13.22
CA ALA A 3 12.61 0.84 13.79
C ALA A 3 12.71 0.72 15.33
N PHE A 4 13.59 1.51 15.99
CA PHE A 4 13.64 1.63 17.45
C PHE A 4 12.70 2.73 17.99
N GLY A 5 11.97 3.43 17.11
CA GLY A 5 10.90 4.37 17.50
C GLY A 5 9.64 3.65 17.99
N ILE A 6 8.45 4.18 17.68
CA ILE A 6 7.14 3.71 18.16
C ILE A 6 6.98 2.17 18.17
N GLY A 7 7.56 1.44 17.20
CA GLY A 7 7.56 -0.03 17.18
C GLY A 7 8.24 -0.69 18.40
N GLY A 8 9.36 -0.14 18.89
CA GLY A 8 10.01 -0.58 20.13
C GLY A 8 9.15 -0.30 21.37
N LEU A 9 8.54 0.89 21.45
CA LEU A 9 7.62 1.26 22.54
C LEU A 9 6.38 0.35 22.59
N ILE A 10 5.83 -0.04 21.43
CA ILE A 10 4.72 -0.99 21.34
C ILE A 10 5.12 -2.39 21.84
N LEU A 11 6.37 -2.82 21.61
CA LEU A 11 6.89 -4.09 22.12
C LEU A 11 7.15 -4.06 23.64
N LEU A 12 7.52 -2.89 24.17
CA LEU A 12 7.77 -2.68 25.60
C LEU A 12 6.48 -2.62 26.44
N TYR A 13 5.35 -2.21 25.86
CA TYR A 13 4.06 -2.10 26.55
C TYR A 13 3.00 -3.04 25.94
N PRO A 14 2.79 -4.23 26.52
CA PRO A 14 1.79 -5.20 26.03
C PRO A 14 0.36 -4.64 25.93
N SER A 15 0.00 -3.70 26.83
CA SER A 15 -1.29 -3.01 26.81
C SER A 15 -1.46 -2.13 25.58
N LEU A 16 -0.41 -1.40 25.16
CA LEU A 16 -0.43 -0.57 23.95
C LEU A 16 -0.60 -1.43 22.71
N HIS A 17 0.08 -2.57 22.66
CA HIS A 17 -0.07 -3.54 21.58
C HIS A 17 -1.51 -4.07 21.49
N LEU A 18 -2.13 -4.44 22.62
CA LEU A 18 -3.54 -4.88 22.64
C LEU A 18 -4.51 -3.79 22.17
N VAL A 19 -4.33 -2.55 22.64
CA VAL A 19 -5.16 -1.41 22.22
C VAL A 19 -5.06 -1.21 20.71
N LEU A 20 -3.86 -1.26 20.14
CA LEU A 20 -3.65 -1.14 18.70
C LEU A 20 -4.29 -2.31 17.92
N LYS A 21 -4.19 -3.55 18.42
CA LYS A 21 -4.86 -4.72 17.81
C LYS A 21 -6.37 -4.53 17.77
N ILE A 22 -6.99 -4.09 18.87
CA ILE A 22 -8.43 -3.84 18.95
C ILE A 22 -8.83 -2.67 18.03
N ALA A 23 -8.15 -1.53 18.14
CA ALA A 23 -8.45 -0.34 17.34
C ALA A 23 -8.29 -0.63 15.83
N GLY A 24 -7.21 -1.29 15.44
CA GLY A 24 -6.98 -1.71 14.05
C GLY A 24 -8.02 -2.72 13.56
N SER A 25 -8.43 -3.68 14.40
CA SER A 25 -9.49 -4.64 14.05
C SER A 25 -10.82 -3.94 13.80
N LEU A 26 -11.23 -3.06 14.72
CA LEU A 26 -12.48 -2.30 14.59
C LEU A 26 -12.46 -1.42 13.33
N TYR A 27 -11.34 -0.75 13.06
CA TYR A 27 -11.17 0.05 11.85
C TYR A 27 -11.27 -0.79 10.58
N LEU A 28 -10.61 -1.96 10.53
CA LEU A 28 -10.69 -2.85 9.36
C LEU A 28 -12.10 -3.42 9.15
N LEU A 29 -12.81 -3.77 10.22
CA LEU A 29 -14.21 -4.22 10.12
C LEU A 29 -15.13 -3.09 9.63
N TRP A 30 -14.94 -1.88 10.15
CA TRP A 30 -15.67 -0.70 9.68
C TRP A 30 -15.37 -0.41 8.20
N LEU A 31 -14.11 -0.51 7.78
CA LEU A 31 -13.70 -0.33 6.40
C LEU A 31 -14.27 -1.43 5.50
N ALA A 32 -14.23 -2.68 5.94
CA ALA A 32 -14.80 -3.83 5.24
C ALA A 32 -16.31 -3.64 5.00
N TRP A 33 -17.04 -3.20 6.04
CA TRP A 33 -18.46 -2.86 5.92
C TRP A 33 -18.68 -1.75 4.89
N LYS A 34 -17.92 -0.65 5.00
CA LYS A 34 -18.02 0.49 4.07
C LYS A 34 -17.76 0.09 2.62
N ILE A 35 -16.79 -0.79 2.36
CA ILE A 35 -16.51 -1.32 1.02
C ILE A 35 -17.67 -2.19 0.55
N ALA A 36 -18.12 -3.14 1.37
CA ALA A 36 -19.17 -4.10 1.01
C ALA A 36 -20.52 -3.44 0.71
N THR A 37 -20.86 -2.35 1.41
CA THR A 37 -22.13 -1.60 1.23
C THR A 37 -22.00 -0.39 0.32
N ALA A 38 -20.86 -0.18 -0.35
CA ALA A 38 -20.69 0.95 -1.24
C ALA A 38 -21.69 0.84 -2.42
N GLU A 39 -22.49 1.90 -2.59
CA GLU A 39 -23.48 1.99 -3.65
C GLU A 39 -22.82 1.93 -5.02
N TYR A 40 -23.57 1.46 -6.01
CA TYR A 40 -23.09 1.42 -7.38
C TYR A 40 -23.03 2.85 -7.93
N GLU A 41 -21.82 3.36 -8.08
CA GLU A 41 -21.56 4.60 -8.80
C GLU A 41 -21.01 4.24 -10.18
N LYS A 42 -21.65 4.72 -11.23
CA LYS A 42 -21.19 4.47 -12.59
C LYS A 42 -19.83 5.15 -12.72
N LEU A 43 -18.79 4.35 -12.94
CA LEU A 43 -17.43 4.84 -13.17
C LEU A 43 -17.40 5.57 -14.52
N GLU A 44 -17.86 6.82 -14.55
CA GLU A 44 -17.79 7.68 -15.72
C GLU A 44 -16.33 8.11 -15.90
N THR A 45 -15.65 7.42 -16.81
CA THR A 45 -14.24 7.67 -17.13
C THR A 45 -14.08 8.86 -18.10
N GLU A 46 -15.19 9.51 -18.48
CA GLU A 46 -15.25 10.57 -19.49
C GLU A 46 -15.26 11.99 -18.92
N ASP A 47 -15.37 12.16 -17.60
CA ASP A 47 -15.22 13.47 -16.99
C ASP A 47 -13.76 13.92 -17.05
N ALA A 48 -13.43 14.69 -18.09
CA ALA A 48 -12.16 15.35 -18.34
C ALA A 48 -11.72 16.35 -17.24
N ASN A 49 -12.49 16.47 -16.16
CA ASN A 49 -12.24 17.35 -15.02
C ASN A 49 -11.59 16.66 -13.81
N VAL A 50 -11.18 15.38 -13.92
CA VAL A 50 -10.32 14.78 -12.90
C VAL A 50 -9.00 15.57 -12.86
N LYS A 51 -8.79 16.33 -11.80
CA LYS A 51 -7.57 17.11 -11.57
C LYS A 51 -6.37 16.18 -11.62
N GLN A 52 -5.68 16.15 -12.76
CA GLN A 52 -4.50 15.31 -12.94
C GLN A 52 -3.43 15.78 -11.97
N MET A 53 -2.94 14.86 -11.13
CA MET A 53 -1.85 15.18 -10.22
C MET A 53 -0.57 15.36 -11.06
N PRO A 54 0.07 16.54 -11.07
CA PRO A 54 1.29 16.75 -11.81
C PRO A 54 2.40 15.83 -11.30
N PHE A 55 3.28 15.39 -12.21
CA PHE A 55 4.33 14.40 -11.94
C PHE A 55 5.16 14.70 -10.69
N TRP A 56 5.52 15.97 -10.47
CA TRP A 56 6.31 16.38 -9.31
C TRP A 56 5.60 16.18 -7.97
N GLN A 57 4.27 16.31 -7.92
CA GLN A 57 3.49 16.04 -6.70
C GLN A 57 3.53 14.54 -6.36
N GLY A 58 3.47 13.68 -7.39
CA GLY A 58 3.68 12.24 -7.23
C GLY A 58 5.09 11.91 -6.73
N GLY A 59 6.11 12.56 -7.29
CA GLY A 59 7.50 12.42 -6.83
C GLY A 59 7.69 12.83 -5.37
N LEU A 60 7.13 13.98 -4.96
CA LEU A 60 7.19 14.44 -3.57
C LEU A 60 6.43 13.51 -2.62
N LEU A 61 5.30 12.96 -3.04
CA LEU A 61 4.55 11.99 -2.22
C LEU A 61 5.36 10.72 -1.97
N GLN A 62 6.10 10.24 -2.98
CA GLN A 62 7.01 9.10 -2.79
C GLN A 62 8.18 9.47 -1.88
N LEU A 63 8.70 10.69 -2.00
CA LEU A 63 9.80 11.16 -1.15
C LEU A 63 9.40 11.29 0.31
N ILE A 64 8.19 11.74 0.62
CA ILE A 64 7.71 11.88 2.01
C ILE A 64 7.28 10.52 2.60
N ASN A 65 7.11 9.48 1.78
CA ASN A 65 6.63 8.18 2.21
C ASN A 65 7.70 7.41 3.02
N PRO A 66 7.54 7.24 4.35
CA PRO A 66 8.52 6.55 5.18
C PRO A 66 8.69 5.07 4.79
N LYS A 67 7.68 4.45 4.16
CA LYS A 67 7.76 3.07 3.65
C LYS A 67 8.86 2.95 2.59
N ALA A 68 8.99 3.93 1.70
CA ALA A 68 9.99 3.90 0.64
C ALA A 68 11.41 3.97 1.22
N TRP A 69 11.62 4.80 2.24
CA TRP A 69 12.92 4.96 2.89
C TRP A 69 13.33 3.71 3.64
N LEU A 70 12.40 3.11 4.39
CA LEU A 70 12.66 1.87 5.12
C LEU A 70 12.99 0.72 4.17
N MET A 71 12.33 0.65 3.01
CA MET A 71 12.62 -0.36 1.99
C MET A 71 14.00 -0.15 1.37
N ALA A 72 14.36 1.10 1.02
CA ALA A 72 15.68 1.42 0.45
C ALA A 72 16.81 1.14 1.43
N LEU A 73 16.64 1.54 2.70
CA LEU A 73 17.59 1.25 3.77
C LEU A 73 17.73 -0.26 3.99
N GLY A 74 16.62 -1.01 3.99
CA GLY A 74 16.63 -2.46 4.12
C GLY A 74 17.35 -3.15 2.96
N ALA A 75 17.14 -2.68 1.73
CA ALA A 75 17.80 -3.22 0.54
C ALA A 75 19.31 -2.95 0.56
N VAL A 76 19.73 -1.72 0.85
CA VAL A 76 21.16 -1.38 0.99
C VAL A 76 21.78 -2.20 2.11
N ALA A 77 21.17 -2.25 3.29
CA ALA A 77 21.69 -3.01 4.43
C ALA A 77 21.81 -4.51 4.14
N SER A 78 20.94 -5.08 3.30
CA SER A 78 20.93 -6.52 3.01
C SER A 78 21.85 -6.90 1.84
N PHE A 79 22.06 -6.01 0.87
CA PHE A 79 22.67 -6.36 -0.42
C PHE A 79 23.88 -5.49 -0.82
N SER A 80 24.24 -4.44 -0.06
CA SER A 80 25.42 -3.64 -0.39
C SER A 80 26.72 -4.40 -0.15
N LEU A 81 27.71 -4.21 -1.03
CA LEU A 81 29.06 -4.75 -0.86
C LEU A 81 29.92 -3.80 -0.02
N ALA A 82 30.91 -4.31 0.70
CA ALA A 82 31.87 -3.49 1.45
C ALA A 82 33.07 -3.05 0.57
N GLY A 83 33.79 -2.02 1.02
CA GLY A 83 35.01 -1.52 0.34
C GLY A 83 34.72 -0.70 -0.92
N ASP A 84 35.64 -0.74 -1.89
CA ASP A 84 35.58 0.10 -3.11
C ASP A 84 34.32 -0.16 -3.96
N ALA A 85 33.73 -1.34 -3.84
CA ALA A 85 32.50 -1.71 -4.56
C ALA A 85 31.22 -1.17 -3.91
N TYR A 86 31.28 -0.52 -2.74
CA TYR A 86 30.10 -0.07 -2.00
C TYR A 86 29.24 0.89 -2.84
N LEU A 87 29.83 1.94 -3.39
CA LEU A 87 29.10 2.92 -4.21
C LEU A 87 28.46 2.27 -5.45
N HIS A 88 29.18 1.39 -6.14
CA HIS A 88 28.65 0.67 -7.29
C HIS A 88 27.45 -0.22 -6.90
N SER A 89 27.55 -0.92 -5.78
CA SER A 89 26.45 -1.78 -5.28
C SER A 89 25.20 -0.96 -4.92
N VAL A 90 25.37 0.19 -4.26
CA VAL A 90 24.26 1.07 -3.88
C VAL A 90 23.56 1.65 -5.11
N ILE A 91 24.33 2.07 -6.13
CA ILE A 91 23.77 2.57 -7.40
C ILE A 91 22.98 1.45 -8.10
N ALA A 92 23.56 0.25 -8.20
CA ALA A 92 22.89 -0.89 -8.84
C ALA A 92 21.59 -1.28 -8.13
N ILE A 93 21.59 -1.33 -6.79
CA ILE A 93 20.40 -1.59 -5.97
C ILE A 93 19.34 -0.50 -6.21
N SER A 94 19.75 0.77 -6.21
CA SER A 94 18.84 1.90 -6.41
C SER A 94 18.14 1.84 -7.76
N ILE A 95 18.88 1.55 -8.83
CA ILE A 95 18.33 1.37 -10.18
C ILE A 95 17.38 0.17 -10.21
N GLY A 96 17.77 -0.97 -9.64
CA GLY A 96 16.93 -2.16 -9.57
C GLY A 96 15.60 -1.89 -8.86
N MET A 97 15.64 -1.23 -7.70
CA MET A 97 14.43 -0.84 -6.96
C MET A 97 13.55 0.14 -7.73
N ALA A 98 14.14 1.14 -8.39
CA ALA A 98 13.40 2.08 -9.21
C ALA A 98 12.67 1.38 -10.37
N LEU A 99 13.35 0.46 -11.06
CA LEU A 99 12.77 -0.33 -12.14
C LEU A 99 11.61 -1.21 -11.64
N VAL A 100 11.81 -1.93 -10.54
CA VAL A 100 10.75 -2.77 -9.94
C VAL A 100 9.54 -1.92 -9.56
N ASN A 101 9.76 -0.73 -8.98
CA ASN A 101 8.67 0.16 -8.59
C ASN A 101 7.89 0.69 -9.79
N VAL A 102 8.58 1.07 -10.88
CA VAL A 102 7.93 1.52 -12.13
C VAL A 102 7.14 0.37 -12.77
N VAL A 103 7.75 -0.80 -12.93
CA VAL A 103 7.08 -1.97 -13.54
C VAL A 103 5.87 -2.40 -12.72
N SER A 104 6.02 -2.49 -11.40
CA SER A 104 4.91 -2.79 -10.49
C SER A 104 3.80 -1.75 -10.59
N GLY A 105 4.16 -0.46 -10.67
CA GLY A 105 3.21 0.64 -10.86
C GLY A 105 2.44 0.53 -12.18
N VAL A 106 3.11 0.20 -13.29
CA VAL A 106 2.46 0.01 -14.60
C VAL A 106 1.52 -1.19 -14.58
N ILE A 107 1.94 -2.31 -14.01
CA ILE A 107 1.10 -3.51 -13.85
C ILE A 107 -0.14 -3.16 -13.02
N TRP A 108 0.05 -2.44 -11.91
CA TRP A 108 -1.04 -2.01 -11.05
C TRP A 108 -2.02 -1.07 -11.75
N MET A 109 -1.52 -0.08 -12.51
CA MET A 109 -2.36 0.81 -13.31
C MET A 109 -3.16 0.05 -14.37
N GLY A 110 -2.53 -0.92 -15.05
CA GLY A 110 -3.20 -1.79 -16.02
C GLY A 110 -4.31 -2.63 -15.36
N PHE A 111 -4.02 -3.21 -14.20
CA PHE A 111 -4.99 -3.98 -13.42
C PHE A 111 -6.18 -3.11 -12.96
N GLY A 112 -5.92 -1.89 -12.50
CA GLY A 112 -6.96 -0.92 -12.15
C GLY A 112 -7.88 -0.58 -13.33
N SER A 113 -7.32 -0.38 -14.53
CA SER A 113 -8.10 -0.16 -15.75
C SER A 113 -8.96 -1.36 -16.11
N LEU A 114 -8.44 -2.59 -15.97
CA LEU A 114 -9.19 -3.82 -16.22
C LEU A 114 -10.36 -3.99 -15.23
N ILE A 115 -10.11 -3.77 -13.94
CA ILE A 115 -11.15 -3.79 -12.91
C ILE A 115 -12.21 -2.73 -13.19
N GLY A 116 -11.82 -1.51 -13.55
CA GLY A 116 -12.76 -0.44 -13.90
C GLY A 116 -13.70 -0.83 -15.05
N ARG A 117 -13.21 -1.59 -16.04
CA ARG A 117 -14.05 -2.15 -17.12
C ARG A 117 -15.01 -3.23 -16.62
N LEU A 118 -14.54 -4.12 -15.73
CA LEU A 118 -15.35 -5.19 -15.15
C LEU A 118 -16.48 -4.66 -14.25
N LEU A 119 -16.22 -3.57 -13.55
CA LEU A 119 -17.14 -2.91 -12.61
C LEU A 119 -18.26 -2.10 -13.27
N ARG A 120 -18.39 -2.11 -14.62
CA ARG A 120 -19.45 -1.40 -15.35
C ARG A 120 -20.86 -1.97 -15.14
N SER A 121 -21.00 -3.18 -14.58
CA SER A 121 -22.33 -3.73 -14.27
C SER A 121 -22.62 -3.66 -12.76
N PRO A 122 -23.87 -3.34 -12.36
CA PRO A 122 -24.25 -3.32 -10.95
C PRO A 122 -24.03 -4.65 -10.22
N ARG A 123 -24.15 -5.78 -10.94
CA ARG A 123 -23.90 -7.12 -10.37
C ARG A 123 -22.42 -7.35 -10.10
N ALA A 124 -21.55 -7.04 -11.07
CA ALA A 124 -20.10 -7.17 -10.90
C ALA A 124 -19.58 -6.25 -9.79
N TRP A 125 -20.11 -5.03 -9.68
CA TRP A 125 -19.79 -4.10 -8.59
C TRP A 125 -20.09 -4.69 -7.21
N LYS A 126 -21.32 -5.20 -7.01
CA LYS A 126 -21.71 -5.80 -5.73
C LYS A 126 -20.86 -7.01 -5.37
N ILE A 127 -20.60 -7.91 -6.33
CA ILE A 127 -19.78 -9.11 -6.11
C ILE A 127 -18.35 -8.71 -5.74
N PHE A 128 -17.76 -7.77 -6.48
CA PHE A 128 -16.40 -7.28 -6.23
C PHE A 128 -16.28 -6.62 -4.86
N ASN A 129 -17.19 -5.72 -4.51
CA ASN A 129 -17.19 -5.04 -3.21
C ASN A 129 -17.42 -6.00 -2.04
N LEU A 130 -18.30 -6.99 -2.20
CA LEU A 130 -18.50 -8.03 -1.20
C LEU A 130 -17.22 -8.85 -1.00
N ALA A 131 -16.55 -9.25 -2.08
CA ALA A 131 -15.29 -9.98 -2.02
C ALA A 131 -14.16 -9.16 -1.36
N MET A 132 -14.01 -7.89 -1.76
CA MET A 132 -13.02 -6.97 -1.18
C MET A 132 -13.29 -6.70 0.31
N GLY A 133 -14.56 -6.50 0.68
CA GLY A 133 -14.98 -6.35 2.06
C GLY A 133 -14.67 -7.61 2.89
N ALA A 134 -15.00 -8.79 2.37
CA ALA A 134 -14.70 -10.07 3.03
C ALA A 134 -13.19 -10.29 3.22
N LEU A 135 -12.37 -10.01 2.20
CA LEU A 135 -10.91 -10.08 2.30
C LEU A 135 -10.37 -9.08 3.34
N THR A 136 -10.90 -7.87 3.37
CA THR A 136 -10.51 -6.84 4.36
C THR A 136 -10.87 -7.28 5.78
N ALA A 137 -12.04 -7.86 5.98
CA ALA A 137 -12.44 -8.44 7.27
C ALA A 137 -11.56 -9.64 7.65
N ALA A 138 -11.17 -10.48 6.69
CA ALA A 138 -10.28 -11.61 6.92
C ALA A 138 -8.89 -11.19 7.41
N CYS A 139 -8.40 -9.99 7.06
CA CYS A 139 -7.15 -9.45 7.62
C CYS A 139 -7.20 -9.31 9.14
N VAL A 140 -8.38 -9.14 9.75
CA VAL A 140 -8.51 -9.12 11.22
C VAL A 140 -8.07 -10.45 11.82
N LEU A 141 -8.38 -11.58 11.18
CA LEU A 141 -7.94 -12.90 11.66
C LEU A 141 -6.41 -13.02 11.73
N LEU A 142 -5.70 -12.35 10.82
CA LEU A 142 -4.23 -12.30 10.81
C LEU A 142 -3.66 -11.47 11.95
N ILE A 143 -4.39 -10.45 12.43
CA ILE A 143 -3.97 -9.64 13.58
C ILE A 143 -3.97 -10.50 14.85
N TRP A 144 -4.96 -11.38 15.02
CA TRP A 144 -5.14 -12.18 16.24
C TRP A 144 -4.40 -13.53 16.23
N ARG A 145 -3.74 -13.88 15.12
CA ARG A 145 -2.75 -14.96 15.07
C ARG A 145 -1.43 -14.51 15.66
#